data_AF-A0A7V4PN95-F1
#
_entry.id   AF-A0A7V4PN95-F1
#
_cell.length_a   1.000
_cell.length_b   1.000
_cell.length_c   1.000
_cell.angle_alpha   90.00
_cell.angle_beta   90.00
_cell.angle_gamma   90.00
#
_symmetry.space_group_name_H-M   'P 1'
#
loop_
_entity.id
_entity.type
_entity.pdbx_description
1 polymer ?
#
loop_
_entity_poly.entity_id
_entity_poly.type
_entity_poly.pdbx_seq_one_letter_code
_entity_poly.pdbx_strand_id
1 'polypeptide(L)' 'MIKTPSASYSILMRVELLTKPGMLGKVTSAIGKAGGDIGAVDIVGFKKDITIRDITVNVADLPM' A
#
# COMPACT_ATOMS: atom_id res chain seq x y z
N MET A 1 -2.26 -20.83 -13.33
CA MET A 1 -1.94 -21.09 -11.91
C MET A 1 -1.56 -19.74 -11.30
N ILE A 2 -2.43 -19.12 -10.51
CA ILE A 2 -2.09 -17.87 -9.81
C ILE A 2 -1.16 -18.29 -8.67
N LYS A 3 0.12 -17.88 -8.75
CA LYS A 3 1.05 -18.09 -7.64
C LYS A 3 0.55 -17.28 -6.45
N THR A 4 0.26 -17.95 -5.33
CA THR A 4 0.02 -17.29 -4.05
C THR A 4 1.17 -16.31 -3.78
N PRO A 5 0.90 -15.05 -3.38
CA PRO A 5 1.95 -14.15 -2.91
C PRO A 5 2.78 -14.89 -1.86
N SER A 6 4.07 -15.13 -2.15
CA SER A 6 4.96 -15.63 -1.10
C SER A 6 5.36 -14.44 -0.24
N ALA A 7 5.45 -14.64 1.08
CA ALA A 7 5.93 -13.63 2.02
C ALA A 7 7.34 -13.09 1.65
N SER A 8 8.02 -13.71 0.68
CA SER A 8 9.35 -13.36 0.20
C SER A 8 9.39 -12.14 -0.72
N TYR A 9 8.25 -11.64 -1.23
CA TYR A 9 8.21 -10.42 -2.04
C TYR A 9 7.22 -9.42 -1.43
N SER A 10 7.77 -8.48 -0.64
CA SER A 10 7.02 -7.41 0.02
C SER A 10 7.65 -6.06 -0.32
N ILE A 11 6.82 -5.08 -0.64
CA ILE A 11 7.22 -3.73 -0.99
C ILE A 11 6.79 -2.80 0.15
N LEU A 12 7.73 -2.01 0.66
CA LEU A 12 7.44 -0.90 1.56
C LEU A 12 7.36 0.40 0.75
N MET A 13 6.20 1.05 0.75
CA MET A 13 5.97 2.31 0.05
C MET A 13 5.70 3.45 1.04
N ARG A 14 6.49 4.52 0.97
CA ARG A 14 6.18 5.79 1.66
C ARG A 14 5.33 6.66 0.75
N VAL A 15 4.10 6.95 1.18
CA VAL A 15 3.15 7.79 0.44
C VAL A 15 2.79 9.04 1.21
N GLU A 16 2.64 10.15 0.49
CA GLU A 16 2.12 11.40 1.02
C GLU A 16 0.66 11.55 0.60
N LEU A 17 -0.26 11.53 1.57
CA LEU A 17 -1.69 11.61 1.32
C LEU A 17 -2.24 12.91 1.86
N LEU A 18 -3.11 13.59 1.10
CA LEU A 18 -3.86 14.71 1.65
C LEU A 18 -4.65 14.26 2.89
N THR A 19 -4.63 15.07 3.95
CA THR A 19 -5.41 14.83 5.19
C THR A 19 -6.88 15.18 4.95
N LYS A 20 -7.53 14.41 4.07
CA LYS A 20 -8.96 14.51 3.74
C LYS A 20 -9.61 13.13 3.90
N PRO A 21 -10.86 13.05 4.37
CA PRO A 21 -11.59 11.79 4.46
C PRO A 21 -11.55 11.01 3.14
N GLY A 22 -11.32 9.69 3.24
CA GLY A 22 -11.29 8.79 2.08
C GLY A 22 -9.97 8.71 1.31
N MET A 23 -8.97 9.55 1.59
CA MET A 23 -7.69 9.52 0.85
C MET A 23 -6.92 8.20 1.02
N LEU A 24 -6.85 7.68 2.25
CA LEU A 24 -6.29 6.35 2.49
C LEU A 24 -7.08 5.26 1.74
N GLY A 25 -8.41 5.31 1.82
CA GLY A 25 -9.28 4.33 1.17
C GLY A 25 -9.09 4.27 -0.34
N LYS A 26 -8.83 5.41 -1.01
CA LYS A 26 -8.51 5.44 -2.44
C LYS A 26 -7.22 4.69 -2.76
N VAL A 27 -6.17 4.88 -1.95
CA VAL A 27 -4.88 4.22 -2.13
C VAL A 27 -4.96 2.73 -1.86
N THR A 28 -5.53 2.33 -0.72
CA THR A 28 -5.66 0.91 -0.37
C THR A 28 -6.57 0.16 -1.36
N SER A 29 -7.62 0.81 -1.87
CA SER A 29 -8.44 0.26 -2.94
C SER A 29 -7.68 0.09 -4.26
N ALA A 30 -6.81 1.05 -4.62
CA ALA A 30 -5.98 0.94 -5.83
C ALA A 30 -4.97 -0.20 -5.72
N ILE A 31 -4.34 -0.37 -4.56
CA ILE A 31 -3.43 -1.50 -4.27
C ILE A 31 -4.17 -2.84 -4.42
N GLY A 32 -5.34 -2.99 -3.79
CA GLY A 32 -6.13 -4.21 -3.90
C GLY A 32 -6.59 -4.51 -5.33
N LYS A 33 -6.97 -3.48 -6.10
CA LYS A 33 -7.31 -3.62 -7.54
C LYS A 33 -6.12 -4.07 -8.40
N ALA A 34 -4.90 -3.70 -8.02
CA ALA A 34 -3.67 -4.15 -8.67
C ALA A 34 -3.25 -5.57 -8.25
N GLY A 35 -4.00 -6.23 -7.36
CA GLY A 35 -3.69 -7.56 -6.85
C GLY A 35 -2.68 -7.58 -5.71
N GLY A 36 -2.36 -6.43 -5.12
CA GLY A 36 -1.51 -6.33 -3.94
C GLY A 36 -2.27 -6.68 -2.67
N ASP A 37 -1.62 -7.44 -1.78
CA ASP A 37 -2.11 -7.78 -0.45
C ASP A 37 -1.47 -6.84 0.59
N ILE A 38 -2.29 -6.09 1.33
CA ILE A 38 -1.79 -5.05 2.25
C ILE A 38 -1.48 -5.69 3.61
N GLY A 39 -0.21 -5.68 3.99
CA GLY A 39 0.25 -6.22 5.27
C GLY A 39 0.16 -5.22 6.42
N ALA A 40 0.68 -4.00 6.22
CA ALA A 40 0.74 -2.97 7.26
C ALA A 40 0.52 -1.57 6.69
N VAL A 41 -0.04 -0.68 7.51
CA VAL A 41 -0.24 0.74 7.20
C VAL A 41 0.11 1.55 8.45
N ASP A 42 1.25 2.23 8.40
CA ASP A 42 1.78 2.99 9.52
C ASP A 42 1.82 4.48 9.19
N ILE A 43 1.44 5.34 10.14
CA ILE A 43 1.64 6.78 10.01
C ILE A 43 3.04 7.10 10.52
N VAL A 44 3.87 7.68 9.65
CA VAL A 44 5.28 7.97 9.95
C VAL A 44 5.58 9.46 10.02
N GLY A 45 4.59 10.30 9.70
CA GLY A 45 4.73 11.73 9.85
C GLY A 45 3.51 12.52 9.38
N PHE A 46 3.57 13.80 9.67
CA PHE A 46 2.58 14.78 9.26
C PHE A 46 3.30 15.98 8.66
N LYS A 47 2.75 16.53 7.59
CA LYS A 47 2.95 17.91 7.14
C LYS A 47 1.59 18.60 7.18
N LYS A 48 1.53 19.92 7.01
CA LYS A 48 0.31 20.74 7.14
C LYS A 48 -0.99 20.03 6.73
N ASP A 49 -1.17 19.80 5.43
CA ASP A 49 -2.37 19.17 4.88
C ASP A 49 -2.09 17.74 4.36
N ILE A 50 -1.04 17.09 4.88
CA ILE A 50 -0.54 15.79 4.40
C ILE A 50 -0.26 14.85 5.56
N THR A 51 -0.76 13.62 5.47
CA THR A 51 -0.32 12.50 6.29
C THR A 51 0.67 11.65 5.49
N ILE A 52 1.85 11.40 6.06
CA ILE A 52 2.87 10.52 5.46
C ILE A 52 2.67 9.13 6.05
N ARG A 53 2.52 8.13 5.17
CA ARG A 53 2.29 6.75 5.58
C ARG A 53 3.27 5.80 4.91
N ASP A 54 3.75 4.85 5.68
CA ASP A 54 4.42 3.67 5.14
C ASP A 54 3.37 2.57 4.96
N ILE A 55 3.35 1.95 3.77
CA ILE A 55 2.43 0.88 3.42
C ILE A 55 3.25 -0.33 2.97
N THR A 56 3.10 -1.44 3.69
CA THR A 56 3.68 -2.73 3.33
C THR A 56 2.70 -3.50 2.47
N VAL A 57 3.14 -3.90 1.27
CA VAL A 57 2.32 -4.63 0.30
C VAL A 57 3.04 -5.90 -0.12
N ASN A 58 2.43 -7.04 0.17
CA ASN A 58 2.82 -8.33 -0.36
C ASN A 58 2.34 -8.44 -1.81
N VAL A 59 3.22 -8.92 -2.68
CA VAL A 59 2.98 -9.00 -4.12
C VAL A 59 3.22 -10.41 -4.60
N ALA A 60 2.38 -10.89 -5.52
CA ALA A 60 2.64 -12.12 -6.24
C ALA A 60 3.66 -11.86 -7.35
N ASP A 61 4.58 -12.79 -7.57
CA ASP A 61 5.39 -12.87 -8.78
C ASP A 61 4.46 -13.13 -9.97
N LEU A 62 4.03 -12.06 -10.64
CA LEU A 62 3.31 -12.12 -11.91
C LEU A 62 4.36 -12.20 -13.03
N PRO A 63 4.43 -13.31 -13.80
CA PRO A 63 5.27 -13.34 -14.98
C PRO A 63 4.77 -12.25 -15.95
N MET A 64 5.63 -11.28 -16.25
CA MET A 64 5.46 -10.35 -17.37
C MET A 64 5.45 -11.10 -18.71
#